data_AF-A0A8X6WED4-F1
#
_entry.id   AF-A0A8X6WED4-F1
#
_cell.length_a   1.000
_cell.length_b   1.000
_cell.length_c   1.000
_cell.angle_alpha   90.00
_cell.angle_beta   90.00
_cell.angle_gamma   90.00
#
_symmetry.space_group_name_H-M   'P 1'
#
loop_
_entity.id
_entity.type
_entity.pdbx_description
1 polymer ?
#
loop_
_entity_poly.entity_id
_entity_poly.type
_entity_poly.pdbx_seq_one_letter_code
_entity_poly.pdbx_strand_id
1 'polypeptide(L)'
;MWTAELNEVVFTDESRFCLQHHDGRIRVWRHRGERMLNNCVMHRHTSPAPSIMVWGGIGYHSRTPLVRIVCTLNSQRYISEVLEPVVLPYLQGLATPIF
;
A
#
# COMPACT_ATOMS: atom_id res chain seq x y z
N MET A 1 30.53 -1.73 -5.02
CA MET A 1 29.75 -1.29 -3.86
C MET A 1 28.29 -1.36 -4.26
N TRP A 2 27.46 -2.08 -3.51
CA TRP A 2 26.03 -2.31 -3.79
C TRP A 2 25.18 -1.04 -3.94
N THR A 3 25.70 0.12 -3.56
CA THR A 3 24.99 1.41 -3.62
C THR A 3 24.80 1.96 -5.03
N ALA A 4 25.67 1.63 -5.99
CA ALA A 4 25.52 2.13 -7.36
C ALA A 4 24.41 1.38 -8.13
N GLU A 5 24.30 0.07 -7.93
CA GLU A 5 23.31 -0.78 -8.61
C GLU A 5 21.88 -0.46 -8.15
N LEU A 6 21.69 -0.10 -6.87
CA LEU A 6 20.38 0.30 -6.35
C LEU A 6 19.87 1.64 -6.91
N ASN A 7 20.74 2.45 -7.52
CA ASN A 7 20.31 3.71 -8.13
C ASN A 7 19.48 3.49 -9.40
N GLU A 8 19.65 2.33 -10.03
CA GLU A 8 18.98 1.94 -11.27
C GLU A 8 17.68 1.18 -11.01
N VAL A 9 17.54 0.57 -9.83
CA VAL A 9 16.37 -0.25 -9.49
C VAL A 9 15.15 0.61 -9.16
N VAL A 10 14.01 0.26 -9.75
CA VAL A 10 12.69 0.80 -9.43
C VAL A 10 11.92 -0.23 -8.61
N PHE A 11 11.52 0.15 -7.40
CA PHE A 11 10.65 -0.68 -6.57
C PHE A 11 9.20 -0.28 -6.78
N THR A 12 8.30 -1.26 -6.91
CA THR A 12 6.86 -1.03 -7.03
C THR A 12 6.08 -1.95 -6.12
N ASP A 13 4.93 -1.49 -5.65
CA ASP A 13 4.02 -2.33 -4.87
C ASP A 13 2.59 -1.79 -4.90
N GLU A 14 1.64 -2.66 -4.56
CA GLU A 14 0.25 -2.32 -4.28
C GLU A 14 0.00 -2.33 -2.77
N SER A 15 -0.50 -1.21 -2.25
CA SER A 15 -0.87 -1.11 -0.84
C SER A 15 -2.33 -0.74 -0.65
N ARG A 16 -2.97 -1.39 0.33
CA ARG A 16 -4.37 -1.12 0.71
C ARG A 16 -4.40 -0.26 1.97
N PHE A 17 -4.95 0.94 1.84
CA PHE A 17 -5.20 1.87 2.93
C PHE A 17 -6.64 1.73 3.42
N CYS A 18 -6.81 1.25 4.65
CA CYS A 18 -8.12 1.10 5.25
C CYS A 18 -8.50 2.34 6.05
N LEU A 19 -9.69 2.87 5.77
CA LEU A 19 -10.24 4.03 6.49
C LEU A 19 -10.65 3.66 7.94
N GLN A 20 -10.72 2.36 8.24
CA GLN A 20 -10.99 1.83 9.57
C GLN A 20 -9.94 0.77 9.93
N HIS A 21 -9.55 0.74 11.22
CA HIS A 21 -8.55 -0.22 11.72
C HIS A 21 -9.02 -1.66 11.52
N HIS A 22 -8.19 -2.50 10.89
CA HIS A 22 -8.52 -3.89 10.61
C HIS A 22 -8.70 -4.74 11.87
N ASP A 23 -7.94 -4.45 12.94
CA ASP A 23 -8.03 -5.20 14.19
C ASP A 23 -9.14 -4.68 15.11
N GLY A 24 -9.57 -3.42 14.94
CA GLY A 24 -10.53 -2.73 15.80
C GLY A 24 -10.11 -2.71 17.28
N ARG A 25 -8.83 -2.91 17.60
CA ARG A 25 -8.35 -3.07 18.97
C ARG A 25 -7.70 -1.79 19.45
N ILE A 26 -8.33 -1.18 20.45
CA ILE A 26 -7.72 -0.12 21.24
C ILE A 26 -6.92 -0.78 22.35
N ARG A 27 -5.66 -0.38 22.52
CA ARG A 27 -4.84 -0.83 23.65
C ARG A 27 -5.24 -0.06 24.89
N VAL A 28 -5.51 -0.77 25.99
CA VAL A 28 -5.83 -0.21 27.30
C VAL A 28 -4.94 -0.84 28.37
N TRP A 29 -4.62 -0.08 29.40
CA TRP A 29 -3.97 -0.57 30.61
C TRP A 29 -5.04 -1.10 31.57
N ARG A 30 -4.80 -2.27 32.20
CA ARG A 30 -5.73 -2.86 33.17
C ARG A 30 -5.03 -3.79 34.16
N HIS A 31 -5.63 -3.97 35.32
CA HIS A 31 -5.21 -4.94 36.32
C HIS A 31 -5.65 -6.37 35.98
N ARG A 32 -5.09 -7.36 36.70
CA ARG A 32 -5.47 -8.76 36.56
C ARG A 32 -6.95 -8.95 36.96
N GLY A 33 -7.75 -9.55 36.08
CA GLY A 33 -9.19 -9.80 36.30
C GLY A 33 -10.12 -8.83 35.57
N GLU A 34 -9.63 -7.68 35.13
CA GLU A 34 -10.45 -6.63 34.51
C GLU A 34 -10.78 -6.88 33.02
N ARG A 35 -10.58 -8.12 32.53
CA ARG A 35 -10.61 -8.41 31.10
C ARG A 35 -11.95 -8.13 30.44
N MET A 36 -13.04 -8.37 31.18
CA MET A 36 -14.41 -8.32 30.68
C MET A 36 -15.17 -7.09 31.20
N LEU A 37 -14.49 -6.11 31.79
CA LEU A 37 -15.14 -4.86 32.16
C LEU A 37 -15.61 -4.13 30.89
N ASN A 38 -16.74 -3.44 30.98
CA ASN A 38 -17.32 -2.70 29.84
C ASN A 38 -16.37 -1.64 29.26
N ASN A 39 -15.47 -1.08 30.08
CA ASN A 39 -14.42 -0.15 29.63
C ASN A 39 -13.25 -0.85 28.88
N CYS A 40 -13.15 -2.18 28.98
CA CYS A 40 -12.08 -3.01 28.42
C CYS A 40 -12.55 -3.86 27.23
N VAL A 41 -13.83 -3.76 26.85
CA VAL A 41 -14.45 -4.53 25.76
C VAL A 41 -15.17 -3.57 24.81
N MET A 42 -14.98 -3.76 23.52
CA MET A 42 -15.65 -3.00 22.48
C MET A 42 -16.23 -3.96 21.44
N HIS A 43 -17.45 -3.70 20.99
CA HIS A 43 -18.03 -4.45 19.88
C HIS A 43 -17.22 -4.21 18.61
N ARG A 44 -16.80 -5.31 17.98
CA ARG A 44 -16.11 -5.25 16.68
C ARG A 44 -17.14 -5.12 15.57
N HIS A 45 -17.01 -4.07 14.76
CA HIS A 45 -17.71 -3.99 13.49
C HIS A 45 -17.15 -5.06 12.53
N THR A 46 -18.02 -5.96 12.05
CA THR A 46 -17.64 -7.09 11.18
C THR A 46 -17.77 -6.80 9.69
N SER A 47 -18.40 -5.69 9.30
CA SER A 47 -18.54 -5.35 7.89
C SER A 47 -17.19 -4.95 7.29
N PRO A 48 -16.98 -5.18 5.98
CA PRO A 48 -15.76 -4.74 5.30
C PRO A 48 -15.49 -3.25 5.54
N ALA A 49 -14.31 -2.95 6.06
CA ALA A 49 -13.89 -1.57 6.20
C ALA A 49 -13.71 -0.94 4.81
N PRO A 50 -14.23 0.28 4.59
CA PRO A 50 -13.90 1.04 3.39
C PRO A 50 -12.38 1.13 3.25
N SER A 51 -11.87 0.83 2.06
CA SER A 51 -10.43 0.86 1.79
C SER A 51 -10.15 1.38 0.40
N ILE A 52 -8.98 1.96 0.24
CA ILE A 52 -8.46 2.46 -1.02
C ILE A 52 -7.22 1.63 -1.34
N MET A 53 -7.19 1.01 -2.51
CA MET A 53 -6.00 0.36 -3.03
C MET A 53 -5.24 1.36 -3.88
N VAL A 54 -3.94 1.47 -3.69
CA VAL A 54 -3.07 2.32 -4.49
C VAL A 54 -1.87 1.52 -4.97
N TRP A 55 -1.37 1.86 -6.14
CA TRP A 55 -0.09 1.41 -6.66
C TRP A 55 0.88 2.59 -6.72
N GLY A 56 2.16 2.32 -6.53
CA GLY A 56 3.21 3.31 -6.74
C GLY A 56 4.57 2.66 -6.98
N GLY A 57 5.43 3.42 -7.67
CA GLY A 57 6.83 3.09 -7.88
C GLY A 57 7.77 4.14 -7.29
N ILE A 58 8.91 3.70 -6.77
CA ILE A 58 9.98 4.54 -6.24
C ILE A 58 11.33 4.10 -6.80
N GLY A 59 12.05 5.03 -7.39
CA GLY A 59 13.47 4.88 -7.72
C GLY A 59 14.32 5.73 -6.78
N TYR A 60 15.64 5.67 -6.93
CA TYR A 60 16.56 6.36 -6.02
C TYR A 60 16.42 7.90 -6.03
N HIS A 61 16.12 8.48 -7.19
CA HIS A 61 15.99 9.94 -7.37
C HIS A 61 14.61 10.41 -7.82
N SER A 62 13.64 9.50 -7.92
CA SER A 62 12.35 9.79 -8.53
C SER A 62 11.28 8.83 -8.03
N ARG A 63 10.02 9.13 -8.35
CA ARG A 63 8.87 8.29 -8.04
C ARG A 63 7.80 8.49 -9.09
N THR A 64 6.94 7.49 -9.24
CA THR A 64 5.72 7.63 -10.04
C THR A 64 4.66 8.43 -9.26
N PRO A 65 3.62 8.93 -9.94
CA PRO A 65 2.36 9.26 -9.29
C PRO A 65 1.78 8.02 -8.57
N LEU A 66 0.99 8.25 -7.53
CA LEU A 66 0.19 7.19 -6.92
C LEU A 66 -1.05 6.95 -7.77
N VAL A 67 -1.28 5.70 -8.16
CA VAL A 67 -2.42 5.29 -8.97
C VAL A 67 -3.47 4.67 -8.08
N ARG A 68 -4.68 5.25 -8.05
CA ARG A 68 -5.80 4.66 -7.31
C ARG A 68 -6.38 3.48 -8.10
N ILE A 69 -6.39 2.31 -7.48
CA ILE A 69 -7.00 1.10 -8.01
C ILE A 69 -8.41 0.97 -7.41
N VAL A 70 -9.43 1.06 -8.28
CA VAL A 70 -10.85 1.10 -7.85
C VAL A 70 -11.49 -0.29 -7.71
N CYS A 71 -10.98 -1.28 -8.45
CA CYS A 71 -11.48 -2.67 -8.44
C CYS A 71 -10.33 -3.66 -8.27
N THR A 72 -10.66 -4.94 -8.13
CA THR A 72 -9.67 -6.02 -8.19
C THR A 72 -8.76 -5.85 -9.41
N LEU A 73 -7.45 -5.79 -9.14
CA LEU A 73 -6.42 -5.69 -10.15
C LEU A 73 -6.19 -7.10 -10.73
N ASN A 74 -6.30 -7.23 -12.04
CA ASN A 74 -5.91 -8.43 -12.77
C ASN A 74 -4.78 -8.05 -13.73
N SER A 75 -4.17 -9.04 -14.38
CA SER A 75 -3.03 -8.81 -15.29
C SER A 75 -3.35 -7.81 -16.41
N GLN A 76 -4.50 -7.95 -17.06
CA GLN A 76 -4.90 -7.05 -18.15
C GLN A 76 -5.05 -5.61 -17.68
N ARG A 77 -5.69 -5.40 -16.53
CA ARG A 77 -5.87 -4.06 -15.95
C ARG A 77 -4.56 -3.49 -15.44
N TYR A 78 -3.67 -4.33 -14.91
CA TYR A 78 -2.32 -3.89 -14.55
C TYR A 78 -1.58 -3.35 -15.77
N ILE A 79 -1.68 -4.04 -16.92
CA ILE A 79 -1.08 -3.57 -18.17
C ILE A 79 -1.70 -2.22 -18.58
N SER A 80 -3.03 -2.16 -18.74
CA SER A 80 -3.70 -0.99 -19.31
C SER A 80 -3.83 0.21 -18.37
N GLU A 81 -3.86 0.00 -17.05
CA GLU A 81 -4.09 1.07 -16.06
C GLU A 81 -2.83 1.47 -15.30
N VAL A 82 -1.78 0.64 -15.28
CA VAL A 82 -0.53 0.90 -14.55
C VAL A 82 0.67 0.89 -15.49
N LEU A 83 0.94 -0.21 -16.20
CA LEU A 83 2.17 -0.33 -16.98
C LEU A 83 2.21 0.68 -18.13
N GLU A 84 1.22 0.62 -19.02
CA GLU A 84 1.16 1.45 -20.22
C GLU A 84 1.09 2.96 -19.90
N PRO A 85 0.18 3.44 -19.03
CA PRO A 85 0.02 4.88 -18.81
C PRO A 85 1.00 5.48 -17.80
N VAL A 86 1.62 4.68 -16.91
CA VAL A 86 2.41 5.22 -15.78
C VAL A 86 3.83 4.69 -15.75
N VAL A 87 4.04 3.37 -15.83
CA VAL A 87 5.38 2.79 -15.76
C VAL A 87 6.19 3.11 -17.01
N LEU A 88 5.66 2.87 -18.20
CA LEU A 88 6.42 3.08 -19.44
C LEU A 88 6.88 4.54 -19.61
N PRO A 89 6.04 5.57 -19.42
CA PRO A 89 6.50 6.96 -19.50
C PRO A 89 7.51 7.31 -18.40
N TYR A 90 7.34 6.74 -17.21
CA TYR A 90 8.28 6.95 -16.11
C TYR A 90 9.67 6.36 -16.40
N LEU A 91 9.73 5.11 -16.88
CA LEU A 91 11.00 4.44 -17.23
C LEU A 91 11.71 5.14 -18.39
N GLN A 92 10.97 5.66 -19.38
CA GLN A 92 11.56 6.44 -20.48
C GLN A 92 12.26 7.72 -20.01
N GLY A 93 11.90 8.25 -18.84
CA GLY A 93 12.55 9.40 -18.23
C GLY A 93 13.83 9.07 -17.45
N LEU A 94 14.19 7.79 -17.32
CA LEU A 94 15.36 7.33 -16.56
C LEU A 94 16.48 6.89 -17.52
N ALA A 95 17.74 7.07 -17.10
CA ALA A 95 18.89 6.76 -17.95
C ALA A 95 19.08 5.26 -18.19
N THR A 96 19.05 4.47 -17.11
CA THR A 96 19.32 3.02 -17.11
C THR A 96 18.43 2.30 -16.07
N PRO A 97 17.09 2.38 -16.17
CA PRO A 97 16.25 1.79 -15.14
C PRO A 97 16.20 0.26 -15.23
N ILE A 98 16.17 -0.39 -14.07
CA ILE A 98 15.89 -1.81 -13.88
C ILE A 98 14.52 -1.89 -13.18
N PHE A 99 13.55 -2.51 -13.85
CA PHE A 99 12.18 -2.69 -13.38
C PHE A 99 11.86 -4.18 -13.22
#